data_AF-A0A7W4AZI1-F1
#
_entry.id   AF-A0A7W4AZI1-F1
#
_cell.length_a   1.000
_cell.length_b   1.000
_cell.length_c   1.000
_cell.angle_alpha   90.00
_cell.angle_beta   90.00
_cell.angle_gamma   90.00
#
_symmetry.space_group_name_H-M   'P 1'
#
loop_
_entity.id
_entity.type
_entity.pdbx_description
1 polymer ?
#
loop_
_entity_poly.entity_id
_entity_poly.type
_entity_poly.pdbx_seq_one_letter_code
_entity_poly.pdbx_strand_id
1 'polypeptide(L)'
;MNDETYKPKAWEYHYNAKPNGKPLMLLNFEELELSKSLLLKHLSYAAYIDDKTLYSSLINSDKDFRDRNLFGLRKSIRNILNNIKCIDSSHLMDGLNDDLNKTFSNDGWRKIRLEISQIKKRNKKKRIELSDHIINRIISFKKDNKLKTYEETLELLFEREEMYRELKDEQ
;
A
#
# COMPACT_ATOMS: atom_id res chain seq x y z
N MET A 1 3.95 21.70 14.69
CA MET A 1 3.88 22.49 13.45
C MET A 1 3.08 21.63 12.48
N ASN A 2 1.94 22.16 12.02
CA ASN A 2 0.78 21.39 11.58
C ASN A 2 1.10 20.30 10.54
N ASP A 3 0.79 19.05 10.92
CA ASP A 3 0.55 17.92 10.01
C ASP A 3 -0.64 18.25 9.10
N GLU A 4 -0.45 19.15 8.13
CA GLU A 4 -1.27 19.09 6.94
C GLU A 4 -0.91 17.79 6.22
N THR A 5 -1.65 16.74 6.58
CA THR A 5 -1.52 15.41 6.01
C THR A 5 -1.72 15.57 4.51
N TYR A 6 -0.62 15.48 3.75
CA TYR A 6 -0.64 15.66 2.30
C TYR A 6 -1.79 14.88 1.68
N LYS A 7 -2.64 15.58 0.94
CA LYS A 7 -3.81 14.99 0.29
C LYS A 7 -3.42 14.52 -1.11
N PRO A 8 -3.43 13.21 -1.38
CA PRO A 8 -3.08 12.72 -2.71
C PRO A 8 -4.09 13.20 -3.75
N LYS A 9 -3.60 13.55 -4.94
CA LYS A 9 -4.44 13.89 -6.09
C LYS A 9 -5.19 12.66 -6.61
N ALA A 10 -6.29 12.88 -7.30
CA ALA A 10 -6.97 11.83 -8.05
C ALA A 10 -6.17 11.46 -9.30
N TRP A 11 -6.26 10.20 -9.72
CA TRP A 11 -5.74 9.72 -11.00
C TRP A 11 -6.46 10.41 -12.17
N GLU A 12 -5.68 10.84 -13.16
CA GLU A 12 -6.19 11.40 -14.40
C GLU A 12 -6.32 10.28 -15.42
N TYR A 13 -7.55 9.93 -15.79
CA TYR A 13 -7.80 8.80 -16.68
C TYR A 13 -7.39 9.14 -18.11
N HIS A 14 -6.54 8.30 -18.70
CA HIS A 14 -6.12 8.48 -20.08
C HIS A 14 -7.18 7.94 -21.05
N TYR A 15 -7.56 8.74 -22.04
CA TYR A 15 -8.37 8.38 -23.23
C TYR A 15 -9.76 7.73 -22.98
N ASN A 16 -10.18 7.56 -21.73
CA ASN A 16 -11.44 6.95 -21.35
C ASN A 16 -12.17 7.83 -20.33
N ALA A 17 -13.51 7.80 -20.38
CA ALA A 17 -14.32 8.41 -19.34
C ALA A 17 -14.01 7.78 -17.98
N LYS A 18 -14.00 8.61 -16.93
CA LYS A 18 -13.84 8.16 -15.56
C LYS A 18 -14.89 7.07 -15.24
N PRO A 19 -14.48 5.88 -14.75
CA PRO A 19 -15.43 4.84 -14.37
C PRO A 19 -16.39 5.33 -13.29
N ASN A 20 -17.63 4.84 -13.31
CA ASN A 20 -18.58 5.06 -12.23
C ASN A 20 -18.03 4.45 -10.93
N GLY A 21 -17.84 5.27 -9.89
CA GLY A 21 -17.33 4.84 -8.59
C GLY A 21 -16.33 5.80 -7.96
N LYS A 22 -15.65 5.33 -6.90
CA LYS A 22 -14.62 6.12 -6.21
C LYS A 22 -13.43 6.37 -7.16
N PRO A 23 -12.89 7.60 -7.22
CA PRO A 23 -11.71 7.88 -8.02
C PRO A 23 -10.53 7.02 -7.56
N LEU A 24 -9.74 6.57 -8.52
CA LEU A 24 -8.44 5.98 -8.24
C LEU A 24 -7.53 7.11 -7.74
N MET A 25 -6.81 6.88 -6.64
CA MET A 25 -5.97 7.92 -6.03
C MET A 25 -4.51 7.70 -6.38
N LEU A 26 -3.76 8.80 -6.48
CA LEU A 26 -2.31 8.78 -6.51
C LEU A 26 -1.75 8.55 -5.08
N LEU A 27 -0.43 8.52 -4.93
CA LEU A 27 0.20 8.12 -3.67
C LEU A 27 0.17 9.25 -2.64
N ASN A 28 0.06 8.88 -1.37
CA ASN A 28 0.48 9.71 -0.24
C ASN A 28 1.88 9.28 0.26
N PHE A 29 2.44 9.98 1.25
CA PHE A 29 3.79 9.66 1.77
C PHE A 29 3.91 8.25 2.35
N GLU A 30 2.94 7.82 3.17
CA GLU A 30 2.94 6.48 3.77
C GLU A 30 2.90 5.39 2.69
N GLU A 31 2.09 5.59 1.65
CA GLU A 31 1.99 4.68 0.51
C GLU A 31 3.27 4.64 -0.28
N LEU A 32 3.93 5.78 -0.48
CA LEU A 32 5.22 5.84 -1.16
C LEU A 32 6.30 5.07 -0.39
N GLU A 33 6.37 5.25 0.92
CA GLU A 33 7.31 4.53 1.78
C GLU A 33 7.07 3.02 1.72
N LEU A 34 5.82 2.61 1.92
CA LEU A 34 5.41 1.22 1.91
C LEU A 34 5.59 0.52 0.55
N SER A 35 5.45 1.27 -0.55
CA SER A 35 5.48 0.74 -1.92
C SER A 35 6.78 1.00 -2.68
N LYS A 36 7.80 1.58 -2.05
CA LYS A 36 9.09 1.92 -2.69
C LYS A 36 9.66 0.77 -3.53
N SER A 37 9.80 -0.42 -2.95
CA SER A 37 10.39 -1.58 -3.63
C SER A 37 9.56 -2.02 -4.83
N LEU A 38 8.23 -1.98 -4.69
CA LEU A 38 7.26 -2.28 -5.74
C LEU A 38 7.39 -1.31 -6.92
N LEU A 39 7.37 -0.01 -6.64
CA LEU A 39 7.47 1.02 -7.66
C LEU A 39 8.81 0.94 -8.39
N LEU A 40 9.92 0.75 -7.67
CA LEU A 40 11.24 0.62 -8.29
C LEU A 40 11.36 -0.61 -9.20
N LYS A 41 10.62 -1.69 -8.91
CA LYS A 41 10.50 -2.86 -9.80
C LYS A 41 9.78 -2.50 -11.09
N HIS A 42 8.60 -1.88 -10.99
CA HIS A 42 7.78 -1.48 -12.14
C HIS A 42 8.36 -0.30 -12.93
N LEU A 43 9.28 0.47 -12.35
CA LEU A 43 10.00 1.54 -13.06
C LEU A 43 11.31 1.03 -13.71
N SER A 44 11.55 -0.28 -13.72
CA SER A 44 12.70 -0.85 -14.40
C SER A 44 12.43 -1.06 -15.89
N TYR A 45 13.47 -0.98 -16.70
CA TYR A 45 13.36 -1.28 -18.13
C TYR A 45 12.93 -2.74 -18.39
N ALA A 46 13.34 -3.68 -17.52
CA ALA A 46 12.92 -5.07 -17.61
C ALA A 46 11.40 -5.23 -17.45
N ALA A 47 10.80 -4.56 -16.46
CA ALA A 47 9.35 -4.58 -16.27
C ALA A 47 8.60 -3.94 -17.45
N TYR A 48 9.16 -2.88 -18.03
CA TYR A 48 8.59 -2.27 -19.23
C TYR A 48 8.56 -3.23 -20.43
N ILE A 49 9.64 -3.97 -20.65
CA ILE A 49 9.72 -4.94 -21.75
C ILE A 49 8.78 -6.12 -21.53
N ASP A 50 8.61 -6.56 -20.28
CA ASP A 50 7.74 -7.66 -19.89
C ASP A 50 6.27 -7.37 -20.24
N ASP A 51 5.78 -6.18 -19.92
CA ASP A 51 4.39 -5.79 -20.21
C ASP A 51 4.25 -4.29 -20.49
N LYS A 52 4.37 -3.94 -21.77
CA LYS A 52 4.23 -2.56 -22.26
C LYS A 52 2.83 -1.97 -22.06
N THR A 53 1.80 -2.81 -21.89
CA THR A 53 0.41 -2.35 -21.78
C THR A 53 0.14 -1.61 -20.46
N LEU A 54 1.00 -1.82 -19.46
CA LEU A 54 0.93 -1.15 -18.16
C LEU A 54 1.41 0.32 -18.21
N TYR A 55 2.03 0.73 -19.32
CA TYR A 55 2.62 2.06 -19.46
C TYR A 55 1.81 2.90 -20.44
N SER A 56 1.88 4.22 -20.26
CA SER A 56 1.13 5.16 -21.09
C SER A 56 1.62 5.13 -22.53
N SER A 57 0.80 5.67 -23.44
CA SER A 57 1.17 5.87 -24.84
C SER A 57 2.46 6.68 -25.00
N LEU A 58 2.68 7.70 -24.16
CA LEU A 58 3.86 8.57 -24.18
C LEU A 58 5.16 7.78 -23.93
N ILE A 59 5.11 6.86 -22.96
CA ILE A 59 6.24 5.98 -22.64
C ILE A 59 6.51 4.98 -23.78
N ASN A 60 5.44 4.52 -24.43
CA ASN A 60 5.53 3.57 -25.52
C ASN A 60 6.03 4.21 -26.83
N SER A 61 5.75 5.49 -27.07
CA SER A 61 6.04 6.17 -28.33
C SER A 61 7.46 6.74 -28.45
N ASP A 62 8.08 7.14 -27.34
CA ASP A 62 9.40 7.81 -27.35
C ASP A 62 10.37 7.11 -26.41
N LYS A 63 11.44 6.54 -26.99
CA LYS A 63 12.50 5.84 -26.27
C LYS A 63 13.26 6.75 -25.32
N ASP A 64 13.66 7.93 -25.77
CA ASP A 64 14.48 8.83 -24.97
C ASP A 64 13.64 9.43 -23.84
N PHE A 65 12.39 9.75 -24.12
CA PHE A 65 11.43 10.16 -23.09
C PHE A 65 11.24 9.06 -22.04
N ARG A 66 10.99 7.81 -22.45
CA ARG A 66 10.85 6.69 -21.52
C ARG A 66 12.07 6.55 -20.63
N ASP A 67 13.26 6.50 -21.22
CA ASP A 67 14.48 6.18 -20.47
C ASP A 67 14.78 7.31 -19.46
N ARG A 68 14.59 8.58 -19.86
CA ARG A 68 14.68 9.73 -18.94
C ARG A 68 13.63 9.69 -17.85
N ASN A 69 12.38 9.40 -18.19
CA ASN A 69 11.26 9.43 -17.27
C ASN A 69 11.34 8.29 -16.23
N LEU A 70 11.62 7.06 -16.66
CA LEU A 70 11.81 5.92 -15.76
C LEU A 70 13.01 6.14 -14.82
N PHE A 71 14.12 6.66 -15.33
CA PHE A 71 15.27 7.00 -14.50
C PHE A 71 14.96 8.14 -13.52
N GLY A 72 14.32 9.20 -14.01
CA GLY A 72 13.91 10.37 -13.24
C GLY A 72 13.01 10.01 -12.07
N LEU A 73 11.94 9.24 -12.32
CA LEU A 73 11.03 8.76 -11.28
C LEU A 73 11.75 7.94 -10.20
N ARG A 74 12.64 7.03 -10.60
CA ARG A 74 13.43 6.25 -9.61
C ARG A 74 14.30 7.15 -8.74
N LYS A 75 14.85 8.24 -9.29
CA LYS A 75 15.61 9.25 -8.54
C LYS A 75 14.67 10.04 -7.62
N SER A 76 13.54 10.52 -8.11
CA SER A 76 12.55 11.30 -7.35
C SER A 76 12.01 10.52 -6.16
N ILE A 77 11.65 9.24 -6.33
CA ILE A 77 11.21 8.37 -5.22
C ILE A 77 12.26 8.30 -4.12
N ARG A 78 13.53 8.07 -4.47
CA ARG A 78 14.60 8.01 -3.47
C ARG A 78 14.83 9.38 -2.80
N ASN A 79 14.77 10.45 -3.58
CA ASN A 79 14.97 11.81 -3.08
C ASN A 79 13.88 12.21 -2.07
N ILE A 80 12.61 11.95 -2.39
CA ILE A 80 11.48 12.26 -1.51
C ILE A 80 11.61 11.47 -0.22
N LEU A 81 11.82 10.15 -0.30
CA LEU A 81 11.91 9.31 0.89
C LEU A 81 13.08 9.68 1.81
N ASN A 82 14.19 10.18 1.26
CA ASN A 82 15.33 10.66 2.06
C ASN A 82 15.09 12.05 2.68
N ASN A 83 14.18 12.85 2.11
CA ASN A 83 13.93 14.25 2.51
C ASN A 83 12.48 14.51 2.97
N ILE A 84 11.76 13.47 3.42
CA ILE A 84 10.33 13.55 3.82
C ILE A 84 10.07 14.66 4.86
N LYS A 85 11.05 14.98 5.70
CA LYS A 85 10.93 15.98 6.78
C LYS A 85 11.14 17.43 6.34
N CYS A 86 11.38 17.70 5.06
CA CYS A 86 11.58 19.05 4.54
C CYS A 86 10.25 19.75 4.19
N ILE A 87 10.25 21.08 4.29
CA ILE A 87 9.08 21.96 4.07
C ILE A 87 8.51 21.80 2.64
N ASP A 88 9.36 21.48 1.65
CA ASP A 88 8.95 21.34 0.24
C ASP A 88 8.49 19.92 -0.15
N SER A 89 8.35 19.01 0.82
CA SER A 89 8.02 17.61 0.55
C SER A 89 6.69 17.45 -0.22
N SER A 90 5.68 18.28 0.05
CA SER A 90 4.39 18.25 -0.64
C SER A 90 4.49 18.58 -2.14
N HIS A 91 5.28 19.59 -2.50
CA HIS A 91 5.51 19.95 -3.91
C HIS A 91 6.28 18.85 -4.66
N LEU A 92 7.27 18.23 -3.99
CA LEU A 92 7.97 17.09 -4.56
C LEU A 92 7.04 15.89 -4.76
N MET A 93 6.11 15.67 -3.83
CA MET A 93 5.11 14.61 -3.92
C MET A 93 4.12 14.85 -5.05
N ASP A 94 3.69 16.09 -5.26
CA ASP A 94 2.85 16.46 -6.41
C ASP A 94 3.55 16.20 -7.73
N GLY A 95 4.81 16.64 -7.86
CA GLY A 95 5.60 16.37 -9.06
C GLY A 95 5.78 14.88 -9.34
N LEU A 96 6.07 14.09 -8.30
CA LEU A 96 6.14 12.63 -8.41
C LEU A 96 4.82 12.04 -8.90
N ASN A 97 3.70 12.47 -8.32
CA ASN A 97 2.38 11.97 -8.65
C ASN A 97 1.97 12.34 -10.10
N ASP A 98 2.33 13.53 -10.56
CA ASP A 98 2.10 13.96 -11.94
C ASP A 98 2.94 13.13 -12.92
N ASP A 99 4.20 12.81 -12.58
CA ASP A 99 5.05 11.96 -13.39
C ASP A 99 4.57 10.49 -13.41
N LEU A 100 4.11 9.97 -12.26
CA LEU A 100 3.48 8.63 -12.20
C LEU A 100 2.26 8.55 -13.11
N ASN A 101 1.45 9.61 -13.13
CA ASN A 101 0.28 9.72 -13.99
C ASN A 101 0.64 9.69 -15.47
N LYS A 102 1.70 10.41 -15.87
CA LYS A 102 2.21 10.35 -17.26
C LYS A 102 2.85 9.01 -17.61
N THR A 103 3.27 8.22 -16.63
CA THR A 103 4.06 6.99 -16.85
C THR A 103 3.21 5.76 -17.05
N PHE A 104 2.24 5.55 -16.16
CA PHE A 104 1.42 4.33 -16.17
C PHE A 104 0.16 4.53 -16.99
N SER A 105 -0.30 3.47 -17.65
CA SER A 105 -1.66 3.44 -18.21
C SER A 105 -2.70 3.32 -17.08
N ASN A 106 -3.98 3.51 -17.39
CA ASN A 106 -5.06 3.29 -16.43
C ASN A 106 -5.01 1.87 -15.81
N ASP A 107 -4.74 0.85 -16.62
CA ASP A 107 -4.68 -0.53 -16.16
C ASP A 107 -3.37 -0.82 -15.40
N GLY A 108 -2.27 -0.22 -15.83
CA GLY A 108 -1.02 -0.19 -15.09
C GLY A 108 -1.21 0.36 -13.68
N TRP A 109 -1.82 1.54 -13.56
CA TRP A 109 -2.04 2.16 -12.25
C TRP A 109 -2.99 1.34 -11.38
N ARG A 110 -4.06 0.76 -11.95
CA ARG A 110 -4.94 -0.17 -11.21
C ARG A 110 -4.18 -1.36 -10.64
N LYS A 111 -3.30 -1.97 -11.44
CA LYS A 111 -2.45 -3.09 -11.01
C LYS A 111 -1.53 -2.68 -9.85
N ILE A 112 -0.86 -1.53 -9.98
CA ILE A 112 -0.02 -0.98 -8.91
C ILE A 112 -0.84 -0.75 -7.63
N ARG A 113 -2.01 -0.12 -7.73
CA ARG A 113 -2.87 0.15 -6.57
C ARG A 113 -3.33 -1.13 -5.88
N LEU A 114 -3.68 -2.18 -6.65
CA LEU A 114 -4.03 -3.48 -6.10
C LEU A 114 -2.85 -4.09 -5.32
N GLU A 115 -1.65 -4.07 -5.89
CA GLU A 115 -0.44 -4.59 -5.25
C GLU A 115 -0.11 -3.81 -3.95
N ILE A 116 -0.24 -2.48 -3.96
CA ILE A 116 -0.07 -1.65 -2.76
C ILE A 116 -1.08 -2.05 -1.68
N SER A 117 -2.35 -2.23 -2.03
CA SER A 117 -3.38 -2.69 -1.08
C SER A 117 -3.05 -4.06 -0.50
N GLN A 118 -2.49 -4.98 -1.30
CA GLN A 118 -2.03 -6.28 -0.81
C GLN A 118 -0.85 -6.14 0.17
N ILE A 119 0.12 -5.26 -0.11
CA ILE A 119 1.24 -4.99 0.81
C ILE A 119 0.71 -4.44 2.13
N LYS A 120 -0.19 -3.44 2.09
CA LYS A 120 -0.86 -2.91 3.30
C LYS A 120 -1.53 -4.01 4.11
N LYS A 121 -2.28 -4.91 3.45
CA LYS A 121 -2.95 -6.04 4.10
C LYS A 121 -1.94 -7.00 4.76
N ARG A 122 -0.83 -7.30 4.09
CA ARG A 122 0.25 -8.15 4.63
C ARG A 122 0.98 -7.49 5.80
N ASN A 123 1.16 -6.17 5.78
CA ASN A 123 1.81 -5.48 6.89
C ASN A 123 0.92 -5.43 8.14
N LYS A 124 -0.41 -5.36 7.97
CA LYS A 124 -1.39 -5.39 9.07
C LYS A 124 -1.58 -6.78 9.70
N LYS A 125 -1.38 -7.87 8.94
CA LYS A 125 -1.57 -9.24 9.44
C LYS A 125 -0.23 -9.95 9.61
N LYS A 126 0.10 -10.37 10.82
CA LYS A 126 1.29 -11.19 11.10
C LYS A 126 0.92 -12.67 11.09
N ARG A 127 1.81 -13.50 10.55
CA ARG A 127 1.71 -14.96 10.70
C ARG A 127 2.27 -15.31 12.08
N ILE A 128 1.48 -16.01 12.88
CA ILE A 128 1.90 -16.54 14.17
C ILE A 128 2.04 -18.05 14.00
N GLU A 129 3.14 -18.61 14.49
CA GLU A 129 3.37 -20.04 14.54
C GLU A 129 3.06 -20.54 15.96
N LEU A 130 2.21 -21.55 16.06
CA LEU A 130 1.76 -22.14 17.32
C LEU A 130 1.85 -23.66 17.16
N SER A 131 2.11 -24.37 18.27
CA SER A 131 2.07 -25.83 18.26
C SER A 131 0.65 -26.35 18.02
N ASP A 132 0.54 -27.53 17.39
CA ASP A 132 -0.75 -28.14 17.04
C ASP A 132 -1.70 -28.28 18.23
N HIS A 133 -1.17 -28.65 19.40
CA HIS A 133 -1.96 -28.75 20.62
C HIS A 133 -2.62 -27.41 21.01
N ILE A 134 -1.90 -26.29 20.90
CA ILE A 134 -2.45 -24.97 21.21
C ILE A 134 -3.52 -24.59 20.19
N ILE A 135 -3.28 -24.83 18.90
CA ILE A 135 -4.26 -24.59 17.84
C ILE A 135 -5.54 -25.40 18.09
N ASN A 136 -5.43 -26.67 18.45
CA ASN A 136 -6.58 -27.52 18.73
C ASN A 136 -7.41 -27.02 19.93
N ARG A 137 -6.75 -26.48 20.97
CA ARG A 137 -7.44 -25.83 22.09
C ARG A 137 -8.17 -24.56 21.66
N ILE A 138 -7.55 -23.72 20.83
CA ILE A 138 -8.19 -22.50 20.29
C ILE A 138 -9.40 -22.86 19.41
N ILE A 139 -9.29 -23.88 18.55
CA ILE A 139 -10.39 -24.35 17.70
C ILE A 139 -11.56 -24.86 18.55
N SER A 140 -11.27 -25.63 19.59
CA SER A 140 -12.31 -26.15 20.49
C SER A 140 -13.02 -25.01 21.22
N PHE A 141 -12.25 -24.09 21.82
CA PHE A 141 -12.79 -22.92 22.50
C PHE A 141 -13.63 -22.02 21.58
N LYS A 142 -13.16 -21.79 20.34
CA LYS A 142 -13.90 -21.05 19.31
C LYS A 142 -15.26 -21.69 19.03
N LYS A 143 -15.29 -23.02 18.89
CA LYS A 143 -16.52 -23.78 18.62
C LYS A 143 -17.49 -23.72 19.80
N ASP A 144 -16.99 -23.91 21.00
CA ASP A 144 -17.80 -23.90 22.23
C ASP A 144 -18.45 -22.53 22.48
N ASN A 145 -17.74 -21.44 22.15
CA ASN A 145 -18.24 -20.07 22.27
C ASN A 145 -18.91 -19.54 20.98
N LYS A 146 -19.10 -20.39 19.95
CA LYS A 146 -19.76 -20.07 18.67
C LYS A 146 -19.17 -18.84 17.94
N LEU A 147 -17.86 -18.65 18.03
CA LEU A 147 -17.16 -17.53 17.42
C LEU A 147 -16.83 -17.82 15.94
N LYS A 148 -16.83 -16.78 15.10
CA LYS A 148 -16.65 -16.91 13.64
C LYS A 148 -15.18 -16.87 13.25
N THR A 149 -14.36 -16.07 13.93
CA THR A 149 -12.95 -15.88 13.58
C THR A 149 -12.00 -16.24 14.72
N TYR A 150 -10.73 -16.52 14.39
CA TYR A 150 -9.69 -16.69 15.41
C TYR A 150 -9.35 -15.37 16.11
N GLU A 151 -9.50 -14.23 15.42
CA GLU A 151 -9.34 -12.89 16.01
C GLU A 151 -10.35 -12.70 17.15
N GLU A 152 -11.65 -12.92 16.90
CA GLU A 152 -12.71 -12.87 17.93
C GLU A 152 -12.44 -13.85 19.10
N THR A 153 -11.86 -15.01 18.80
CA THR A 153 -11.54 -16.03 19.81
C THR A 153 -10.44 -15.56 20.75
N LEU A 154 -9.41 -14.93 20.21
CA LEU A 154 -8.31 -14.39 21.00
C LEU A 154 -8.75 -13.16 21.79
N GLU A 155 -9.55 -12.28 21.21
CA GLU A 155 -10.13 -11.12 21.91
C GLU A 155 -10.89 -11.55 23.16
N LEU A 156 -11.81 -12.51 23.04
CA LEU A 156 -12.55 -13.03 24.20
C LEU A 156 -11.64 -13.68 25.25
N LEU A 157 -10.57 -14.37 24.82
CA LEU A 157 -9.61 -14.97 25.75
C LEU A 157 -8.84 -13.89 26.53
N PHE A 158 -8.45 -12.80 25.89
CA PHE A 158 -7.77 -11.67 26.54
C PHE A 158 -8.71 -10.92 27.47
N GLU A 159 -9.95 -10.62 27.05
CA GLU A 159 -10.96 -9.99 27.91
C GLU A 159 -11.21 -10.80 29.19
N ARG A 160 -11.33 -12.13 29.08
CA ARG A 160 -11.47 -12.98 30.27
C ARG A 160 -10.25 -12.92 31.16
N GLU A 161 -9.05 -12.88 30.59
CA GLU A 161 -7.80 -12.82 31.34
C GLU A 161 -7.68 -11.51 32.12
N GLU A 162 -8.06 -10.38 31.50
CA GLU A 162 -8.12 -9.06 32.14
C GLU A 162 -9.13 -9.07 33.31
N MET A 163 -10.36 -9.56 33.10
CA MET A 163 -11.36 -9.69 34.16
C MET A 163 -10.87 -10.54 35.35
N TYR A 164 -10.15 -11.64 35.08
CA TYR A 164 -9.58 -12.49 36.14
C TYR A 164 -8.48 -11.79 36.94
N ARG A 165 -7.72 -10.87 36.34
CA ARG A 165 -6.72 -10.07 37.06
C ARG A 165 -7.37 -9.04 37.96
N GLU A 166 -8.36 -8.31 37.45
CA GLU A 166 -9.10 -7.29 38.22
C GLU A 166 -9.72 -7.90 39.49
N LEU A 167 -10.37 -9.06 39.36
CA LEU A 167 -10.96 -9.78 40.50
C LEU A 167 -9.93 -10.29 41.52
N LYS A 168 -8.67 -10.49 41.12
CA LYS A 168 -7.59 -10.91 42.01
C LYS A 168 -6.95 -9.74 42.75
N ASP A 169 -6.90 -8.58 42.11
CA ASP A 169 -6.33 -7.36 42.72
C ASP A 169 -7.31 -6.71 43.73
N GLU A 170 -8.60 -7.07 43.67
CA GLU A 170 -9.64 -6.68 44.63
C GLU A 170 -9.72 -7.58 45.89
N GLN A 171 -8.93 -8.67 45.97
CA GLN A 171 -8.87 -9.62 47.10
C GLN A 171 -7.62 -9.43 47.96
#